data_AF-A0A7G5VWW9-F1
#
_entry.id   AF-A0A7G5VWW9-F1
#
_cell.length_a   1.000
_cell.length_b   1.000
_cell.length_c   1.000
_cell.angle_alpha   90.00
_cell.angle_beta   90.00
_cell.angle_gamma   90.00
#
_symmetry.space_group_name_H-M   'P 1'
#
loop_
_entity.id
_entity.type
_entity.pdbx_description
1 polymer ?
#
loop_
_entity_poly.entity_id
_entity_poly.type
_entity_poly.pdbx_seq_one_letter_code
_entity_poly.pdbx_strand_id
1 'polypeptide(L)'
;GSPDLSAAREVADYLGTRHHEFYFTVQEGIDALEEVIYHIETYDVTTIRASTPMFLMSRKIKSLGVKMVLSGEGSDEIFGGYLYFHKAPNKEEFHEETCRK
;
A
#
# COMPACT_ATOMS: atom_id res chain seq x y z
N GLY A 1 -7.40 12.04 11.74
CA GLY A 1 -6.28 11.65 10.85
C GLY A 1 -6.37 10.16 10.60
N SER A 2 -5.74 9.65 9.54
CA SER A 2 -5.68 8.20 9.30
C SER A 2 -4.85 7.51 10.39
N PRO A 3 -5.22 6.30 10.85
CA PRO A 3 -4.35 5.48 11.70
C PRO A 3 -2.97 5.24 11.06
N ASP A 4 -2.89 5.14 9.73
CA ASP A 4 -1.61 4.95 9.01
C ASP A 4 -0.67 6.13 9.22
N LEU A 5 -1.20 7.37 9.18
CA LEU A 5 -0.40 8.58 9.39
C LEU A 5 0.14 8.65 10.82
N SER A 6 -0.65 8.20 11.80
CA SER A 6 -0.22 8.15 13.20
C SER A 6 0.93 7.17 13.38
N ALA A 7 0.80 5.95 12.85
CA ALA A 7 1.84 4.93 12.94
C ALA A 7 3.10 5.31 12.14
N ALA A 8 2.94 5.90 10.96
CA ALA A 8 4.04 6.37 10.13
C ALA A 8 4.86 7.46 10.83
N ARG A 9 4.19 8.40 11.54
CA ARG A 9 4.85 9.43 12.33
C ARG A 9 5.65 8.85 13.50
N GLU A 10 5.08 7.90 14.23
CA GLU A 10 5.76 7.22 15.34
C GLU A 10 7.07 6.56 14.87
N VAL A 11 7.02 5.82 13.76
CA VAL A 11 8.21 5.18 13.16
C VAL A 11 9.20 6.22 12.66
N ALA A 12 8.72 7.29 12.04
CA ALA A 12 9.58 8.35 11.53
C ALA A 12 10.34 9.08 12.64
N ASP A 13 9.69 9.36 13.77
CA ASP A 13 10.28 9.97 14.96
C ASP A 13 11.31 9.04 15.60
N TYR A 14 10.98 7.75 15.70
CA TYR A 14 11.91 6.72 16.20
C TYR A 14 13.19 6.61 15.35
N LEU A 15 13.05 6.63 14.02
CA LEU A 15 14.18 6.50 13.08
C LEU A 15 14.87 7.84 12.77
N GLY A 16 14.32 8.98 13.17
CA GLY A 16 14.85 10.30 12.85
C GLY A 16 14.82 10.64 11.35
N THR A 17 13.83 10.14 10.61
CA THR A 17 13.74 10.38 9.17
C THR A 17 13.15 11.75 8.84
N ARG A 18 13.49 12.30 7.66
CA ARG A 18 12.77 13.46 7.12
C ARG A 18 11.41 13.01 6.59
N HIS A 19 10.41 13.02 7.46
CA HIS A 19 9.07 12.54 7.15
C HIS A 19 8.24 13.56 6.36
N HIS A 20 7.48 13.06 5.40
CA HIS A 20 6.58 13.85 4.57
C HIS A 20 5.19 13.22 4.60
N GLU A 21 4.25 13.86 5.28
CA GLU A 21 2.86 13.41 5.30
C GLU A 21 2.10 14.01 4.13
N PHE A 22 1.38 13.16 3.42
CA PHE A 22 0.50 13.58 2.34
C PHE A 22 -0.94 13.30 2.71
N TYR A 23 -1.78 14.27 2.41
CA TYR A 23 -3.21 14.21 2.61
C TYR A 23 -3.86 14.34 1.24
N PHE A 24 -4.93 13.58 1.05
CA PHE A 24 -5.83 13.72 -0.09
C PHE A 24 -7.27 13.68 0.43
N THR A 25 -8.16 14.31 -0.31
CA THR A 25 -9.59 14.32 -0.06
C THR A 25 -10.26 13.17 -0.80
N VAL A 26 -11.46 12.79 -0.34
CA VAL A 26 -12.26 11.78 -1.05
C VAL A 26 -12.52 12.20 -2.50
N GLN A 27 -12.75 13.49 -2.74
CA GLN A 27 -12.98 14.00 -4.09
C GLN A 27 -11.75 13.87 -4.98
N GLU A 28 -10.55 14.20 -4.50
CA GLU A 28 -9.30 13.96 -5.24
C GLU A 28 -9.09 12.48 -5.56
N GLY A 29 -9.54 11.58 -4.68
CA GLY A 29 -9.55 10.14 -4.93
C GLY A 29 -10.51 9.73 -6.05
N ILE A 30 -11.74 10.26 -6.03
CA ILE A 30 -12.77 10.01 -7.06
C ILE A 30 -12.31 10.54 -8.42
N ASP A 31 -11.80 11.76 -8.45
CA ASP A 31 -11.35 12.45 -9.67
C ASP A 31 -10.16 11.72 -10.32
N ALA A 32 -9.36 11.01 -9.53
CA ALA A 32 -8.21 10.24 -10.02
C ALA A 32 -8.57 8.84 -10.55
N LEU A 33 -9.81 8.35 -10.39
CA LEU A 33 -10.15 6.95 -10.70
C LEU A 33 -9.90 6.57 -12.16
N GLU A 34 -10.23 7.45 -13.11
CA GLU A 34 -10.01 7.18 -14.52
C GLU A 34 -8.51 7.03 -14.84
N GLU A 35 -7.68 7.96 -14.35
CA GLU A 35 -6.23 7.88 -14.51
C GLU A 35 -5.68 6.62 -13.83
N VAL A 36 -6.14 6.30 -12.63
CA VAL A 36 -5.70 5.12 -11.88
C VAL A 36 -5.99 3.85 -12.66
N ILE A 37 -7.23 3.64 -13.10
CA ILE A 37 -7.65 2.46 -13.87
C ILE A 37 -6.83 2.34 -15.16
N TYR A 38 -6.60 3.47 -15.85
CA TYR A 38 -5.75 3.51 -17.04
C TYR A 38 -4.32 3.03 -16.76
N HIS A 39 -3.69 3.45 -15.65
CA HIS A 39 -2.31 3.09 -15.33
C HIS A 39 -2.13 1.66 -14.80
N ILE A 40 -3.14 1.12 -14.10
CA ILE A 40 -3.06 -0.24 -13.51
C ILE A 40 -3.65 -1.32 -14.41
N GLU A 41 -4.38 -0.93 -15.46
CA GLU A 41 -4.94 -1.81 -16.50
C GLU A 41 -5.82 -2.96 -15.95
N THR A 42 -6.48 -2.73 -14.81
CA THR A 42 -7.38 -3.71 -14.17
C THR A 42 -8.68 -3.08 -13.69
N TYR A 43 -9.72 -3.91 -13.61
CA TYR A 43 -11.02 -3.58 -13.02
C TYR A 43 -11.22 -4.18 -11.62
N ASP A 44 -10.21 -4.88 -11.08
CA ASP A 44 -10.31 -5.47 -9.75
C ASP A 44 -10.50 -4.39 -8.68
N VAL A 45 -11.57 -4.54 -7.89
CA VAL A 45 -12.01 -3.53 -6.93
C VAL A 45 -11.00 -3.33 -5.81
N THR A 46 -10.38 -4.41 -5.34
CA THR A 46 -9.38 -4.36 -4.27
C THR A 46 -8.14 -3.60 -4.75
N THR A 47 -7.67 -3.93 -5.96
CA THR A 47 -6.50 -3.32 -6.59
C THR A 47 -6.73 -1.84 -6.87
N ILE A 48 -7.89 -1.45 -7.40
CA ILE A 48 -8.23 -0.03 -7.63
C ILE A 48 -8.22 0.74 -6.30
N ARG A 49 -8.88 0.23 -5.26
CA ARG A 49 -8.97 0.90 -3.95
C ARG A 49 -7.60 1.14 -3.31
N ALA A 50 -6.69 0.17 -3.40
CA ALA A 50 -5.33 0.31 -2.88
C ALA A 50 -4.47 1.22 -3.78
N SER A 51 -4.67 1.18 -5.10
CA SER A 51 -3.83 1.91 -6.07
C SER A 51 -4.12 3.41 -6.10
N THR A 52 -5.35 3.86 -5.85
CA THR A 52 -5.69 5.29 -5.86
C THR A 52 -4.82 6.13 -4.91
N PRO A 53 -4.70 5.82 -3.61
CA PRO A 53 -3.81 6.58 -2.73
C PRO A 53 -2.33 6.44 -3.12
N MET A 54 -1.89 5.26 -3.58
CA MET A 54 -0.50 5.06 -4.05
C MET A 54 -0.18 5.94 -5.27
N PHE A 55 -1.10 6.06 -6.22
CA PHE A 55 -0.98 6.90 -7.41
C PHE A 55 -0.84 8.38 -7.02
N LEU A 56 -1.72 8.88 -6.14
CA LEU A 56 -1.67 10.25 -5.65
C LEU A 56 -0.38 10.53 -4.86
N MET A 57 0.06 9.58 -4.03
CA MET A 57 1.31 9.66 -3.29
C MET A 57 2.52 9.71 -4.24
N SER A 58 2.55 8.87 -5.27
CA SER A 58 3.63 8.85 -6.28
C SER A 58 3.77 10.19 -7.00
N ARG A 59 2.65 10.84 -7.39
CA ARG A 59 2.67 12.20 -7.98
C ARG A 59 3.32 13.21 -7.04
N LYS A 60 3.03 13.16 -5.74
CA LYS A 60 3.62 14.05 -4.73
C LYS A 60 5.11 13.76 -4.52
N ILE A 61 5.50 12.50 -4.38
CA ILE A 61 6.91 12.08 -4.28
C ILE A 61 7.72 12.61 -5.46
N LYS A 62 7.19 12.44 -6.68
CA LYS A 62 7.83 12.95 -7.89
C LYS A 62 7.99 14.48 -7.87
N SER A 63 7.00 15.21 -7.36
CA SER A 63 7.06 16.68 -7.23
C SER A 63 8.13 17.16 -6.23
N LEU A 64 8.50 16.31 -5.25
CA LEU A 64 9.63 16.57 -4.35
C LEU A 64 11.00 16.26 -4.97
N GLY A 65 11.04 15.81 -6.23
CA GLY A 65 12.28 15.45 -6.93
C GLY A 65 12.81 14.05 -6.60
N VAL A 66 12.10 13.27 -5.79
CA VAL A 66 12.44 11.87 -5.48
C VAL A 66 12.10 11.00 -6.68
N LYS A 67 13.04 10.14 -7.08
CA LYS A 67 12.91 9.27 -8.27
C LYS A 67 12.82 7.78 -7.93
N MET A 68 13.07 7.39 -6.69
CA MET A 68 13.09 6.01 -6.23
C MET A 68 12.58 5.95 -4.80
N VAL A 69 11.77 4.94 -4.50
CA VAL A 69 11.27 4.61 -3.16
C VAL A 69 11.36 3.09 -2.95
N LEU A 70 11.47 2.67 -1.71
CA LEU A 70 11.37 1.28 -1.30
C LEU A 70 9.99 1.05 -0.67
N SER A 71 9.39 -0.11 -0.91
CA SER A 71 8.10 -0.51 -0.35
C SER A 71 8.21 -1.86 0.38
N GLY A 72 7.29 -2.09 1.32
CA GLY A 72 7.17 -3.34 2.09
C GLY A 72 6.25 -4.39 1.45
N GLU A 73 5.76 -4.15 0.23
CA GLU A 73 4.96 -5.11 -0.55
C GLU A 73 5.64 -6.49 -0.62
N GLY A 74 4.85 -7.57 -0.57
CA GLY A 74 5.35 -8.95 -0.61
C GLY A 74 5.57 -9.59 0.76
N SER A 75 5.61 -8.81 1.85
CA SER A 75 5.84 -9.35 3.20
C SER A 75 4.70 -10.27 3.64
N ASP A 76 3.45 -9.89 3.40
CA ASP A 76 2.29 -10.66 3.83
C ASP A 76 2.17 -11.99 3.07
N GLU A 77 2.54 -12.02 1.80
CA GLU A 77 2.58 -13.23 0.97
C GLU A 77 3.69 -14.19 1.43
N ILE A 78 4.89 -13.66 1.69
CA ILE A 78 6.04 -14.48 2.08
C ILE A 78 5.85 -15.07 3.49
N PHE A 79 5.32 -14.29 4.42
CA PHE A 79 5.26 -14.66 5.85
C PHE A 79 3.85 -15.05 6.33
N GLY A 80 2.86 -15.06 5.45
CA GLY A 80 1.48 -15.35 5.80
C GLY A 80 0.86 -14.30 6.73
N GLY A 81 1.07 -13.02 6.43
CA GLY A 81 0.66 -11.89 7.28
C GLY A 81 -0.81 -11.49 7.18
N TYR A 82 -1.52 -11.93 6.13
CA TYR A 82 -2.96 -11.70 6.03
C TYR A 82 -3.74 -12.42 7.14
N LEU A 83 -4.77 -11.77 7.68
CA LEU A 83 -5.58 -12.29 8.80
C LEU A 83 -6.19 -13.68 8.54
N TYR A 84 -6.42 -14.07 7.28
CA TYR A 84 -6.98 -15.37 6.95
C TYR A 84 -6.00 -16.53 7.17
N PHE A 85 -4.69 -16.27 7.20
CA PHE A 85 -3.68 -17.30 7.50
C PHE A 85 -3.80 -17.86 8.92
N HIS A 86 -4.42 -17.12 9.86
CA HIS A 86 -4.77 -17.67 11.18
C HIS A 86 -5.75 -18.85 11.12
N LYS A 87 -6.43 -19.03 9.99
CA LYS A 87 -7.36 -20.14 9.74
C LYS A 87 -6.76 -21.22 8.85
N ALA A 88 -5.46 -21.17 8.56
CA ALA A 88 -4.78 -22.23 7.82
C ALA A 88 -4.96 -23.58 8.56
N PRO A 89 -5.45 -24.64 7.89
CA PRO A 89 -5.75 -25.90 8.56
C PRO A 89 -4.53 -26.61 9.13
N ASN A 90 -3.37 -26.49 8.47
CA ASN A 90 -2.10 -27.07 8.87
C ASN A 90 -0.93 -26.30 8.24
N LYS A 91 0.31 -26.72 8.53
CA LYS A 91 1.53 -26.04 8.08
C LYS A 91 1.75 -26.22 6.58
N GLU A 92 1.34 -27.35 6.04
CA GLU A 92 1.48 -27.71 4.64
C GLU A 92 0.60 -26.80 3.77
N GLU A 93 -0.69 -26.69 4.10
CA GLU A 93 -1.64 -25.79 3.40
C GLU A 93 -1.26 -24.32 3.57
N PHE A 94 -0.75 -23.92 4.74
CA PHE A 94 -0.19 -22.57 4.94
C PHE A 94 0.94 -22.31 3.94
N HIS A 95 1.90 -23.23 3.85
CA HIS A 95 3.05 -23.08 2.95
C HIS A 95 2.63 -23.06 1.48
N GLU A 96 1.72 -23.95 1.08
CA GLU A 96 1.19 -23.99 -0.29
C GLU A 96 0.55 -22.66 -0.68
N GLU A 97 -0.25 -22.06 0.21
CA GLU A 97 -0.88 -20.77 -0.04
C GLU A 97 0.14 -19.63 -0.14
N THR A 98 1.17 -19.57 0.72
CA THR A 98 2.27 -18.57 0.58
C THR A 98 3.07 -18.72 -0.72
N CYS A 99 3.03 -19.90 -1.34
CA CYS A 99 3.74 -20.18 -2.60
C CYS A 99 2.85 -20.01 -3.84
N ARG A 100 1.56 -19.76 -3.66
CA ARG A 100 0.58 -19.66 -4.76
C ARG A 100 0.79 -18.35 -5.51
N LYS A 101 0.98 -18.44 -6.83
CA LYS A 101 1.09 -17.31 -7.76
C LYS A 101 -0.08 -17.29 -8.73
#